data_AF-A0A6S7IQX0-F1
#
_entry.id   AF-A0A6S7IQX0-F1
#
_cell.length_a   1.000
_cell.length_b   1.000
_cell.length_c   1.000
_cell.angle_alpha   90.00
_cell.angle_beta   90.00
_cell.angle_gamma   90.00
#
_symmetry.space_group_name_H-M   'P 1'
#
loop_
_entity.id
_entity.type
_entity.pdbx_description
1 polymer ?
#
loop_
_entity_poly.entity_id
_entity_poly.type
_entity_poly.pdbx_seq_one_letter_code
_entity_poly.pdbx_strand_id
1 'polypeptide(L)'
;MDPDFVKKLDECICILEPIEMYIKLFQGDAVPCSDVYKAFLVLEEKMRNMSNISSEKKEYLAKLVRNRFNFMYGDAHGVCYLLDPRYLGDDMTRRLRNEIEDFIYNVLKNDGTTNKERQEQLAREYTAFRIEALRERRENTFRFRLIGQSKSVLQWWKADGTDWPLLLSHIENL
;
A
#
# COMPACT_ATOMS: atom_id res chain seq x y z
N MET A 1 -13.99 12.22 42.05
CA MET A 1 -13.47 11.25 41.06
C MET A 1 -14.43 11.30 39.89
N ASP A 2 -13.94 11.44 38.66
CA ASP A 2 -14.81 11.46 37.47
C ASP A 2 -15.52 10.10 37.37
N PRO A 3 -16.87 10.04 37.44
CA PRO A 3 -17.60 8.78 37.40
C PRO A 3 -17.40 8.01 36.10
N ASP A 4 -16.98 8.69 35.03
CA ASP A 4 -16.71 8.09 33.72
C ASP A 4 -15.22 7.76 33.50
N PHE A 5 -14.36 7.92 34.51
CA PHE A 5 -12.91 7.73 34.35
C PHE A 5 -12.55 6.37 33.74
N VAL A 6 -13.10 5.29 34.29
CA VAL A 6 -12.81 3.91 33.82
C VAL A 6 -13.26 3.74 32.37
N LYS A 7 -14.47 4.20 32.03
CA LYS A 7 -15.00 4.15 30.67
C LYS A 7 -14.12 4.94 29.69
N LYS A 8 -13.70 6.15 30.06
CA LYS A 8 -12.81 6.98 29.22
C LYS A 8 -11.45 6.32 29.03
N LEU A 9 -10.91 5.67 30.07
CA LEU A 9 -9.67 4.92 29.98
C LEU A 9 -9.80 3.74 29.01
N ASP A 10 -10.90 2.98 29.08
CA ASP A 10 -11.17 1.87 28.16
C ASP A 10 -11.29 2.36 26.71
N GLU A 11 -11.99 3.47 26.48
CA GLU A 11 -12.07 4.09 25.14
C GLU A 11 -10.69 4.48 24.62
N CYS A 12 -9.84 5.09 25.46
CA CYS A 12 -8.47 5.48 25.09
C CYS A 12 -7.62 4.26 24.71
N ILE A 13 -7.68 3.17 25.49
CA ILE A 13 -6.94 1.94 25.20
C ILE A 13 -7.37 1.39 23.84
N CYS A 14 -8.69 1.27 23.60
CA CYS A 14 -9.20 0.79 22.32
C CYS A 14 -8.73 1.63 21.12
N ILE A 15 -8.58 2.94 21.28
CA ILE A 15 -8.12 3.84 20.21
C ILE A 15 -6.60 3.71 20.01
N LEU A 16 -5.83 3.63 21.09
CA LEU A 16 -4.37 3.65 21.05
C LEU A 16 -3.77 2.32 20.59
N GLU A 17 -4.37 1.18 20.94
CA GLU A 17 -3.87 -0.15 20.55
C GLU A 17 -3.59 -0.31 19.03
N PRO A 18 -4.53 -0.02 18.11
CA PRO A 18 -4.26 -0.17 16.68
C PRO A 18 -3.24 0.86 16.16
N ILE A 19 -3.12 2.02 16.81
CA ILE A 19 -2.13 3.04 16.45
C ILE A 19 -0.73 2.56 16.88
N GLU A 20 -0.60 2.07 18.12
CA GLU A 20 0.66 1.53 18.65
C GLU A 20 1.20 0.38 17.78
N MET A 21 0.30 -0.50 17.31
CA MET A 21 0.67 -1.58 16.39
C MET A 21 1.39 -1.05 15.13
N TYR A 22 0.88 0.02 14.52
CA TYR A 22 1.51 0.60 13.33
C TYR A 22 2.72 1.47 13.64
N ILE A 23 2.76 2.14 14.78
CA ILE A 23 3.98 2.82 15.25
C ILE A 23 5.12 1.80 15.36
N LYS A 24 4.87 0.64 16.00
CA LYS A 24 5.88 -0.43 16.11
C LYS A 24 6.27 -1.01 14.76
N LEU A 25 5.32 -1.17 13.83
CA LEU A 25 5.60 -1.64 12.48
C LEU A 25 6.57 -0.69 11.77
N PHE A 26 6.23 0.61 11.71
CA PHE A 26 7.00 1.61 10.96
C PHE A 26 8.27 2.12 11.68
N GLN A 27 8.54 1.66 12.91
CA GLN A 27 9.83 1.88 13.57
C GLN A 27 10.95 1.02 12.97
N GLY A 28 10.62 -0.02 12.21
CA GLY A 28 11.63 -0.83 11.51
C GLY A 28 12.10 -0.19 10.21
N ASP A 29 13.40 -0.20 9.95
CA ASP A 29 14.00 0.38 8.73
C ASP A 29 13.69 -0.41 7.44
N ALA A 30 13.03 -1.56 7.55
CA ALA A 30 12.84 -2.51 6.44
C ALA A 30 11.39 -2.62 5.94
N VAL A 31 10.49 -1.71 6.35
CA VAL A 31 9.08 -1.76 5.95
C VAL A 31 8.92 -1.30 4.50
N PRO A 32 8.35 -2.12 3.60
CA PRO A 32 8.07 -1.69 2.24
C PRO A 32 7.12 -0.48 2.20
N CYS A 33 7.37 0.46 1.29
CA CYS A 33 6.48 1.63 1.09
C CYS A 33 5.02 1.22 0.79
N SER A 34 4.81 0.06 0.16
CA SER A 34 3.49 -0.52 -0.09
C SER A 34 2.71 -0.85 1.20
N ASP A 35 3.39 -1.20 2.30
CA ASP A 35 2.75 -1.51 3.58
C ASP A 35 2.15 -0.25 4.23
N VAL A 36 2.65 0.95 3.89
CA VAL A 36 2.07 2.23 4.33
C VAL A 36 0.64 2.36 3.84
N TYR A 37 0.39 2.14 2.55
CA TYR A 37 -0.96 2.19 1.99
C TYR A 37 -1.86 1.16 2.68
N LYS A 38 -1.40 -0.09 2.81
CA LYS A 38 -2.19 -1.16 3.44
C LYS A 38 -2.51 -0.85 4.90
N ALA A 39 -1.55 -0.31 5.64
CA ALA A 39 -1.71 0.03 7.05
C ALA A 39 -2.82 1.06 7.26
N PHE A 40 -2.88 2.11 6.43
CA PHE A 40 -3.92 3.13 6.54
C PHE A 40 -5.32 2.60 6.19
N LEU A 41 -5.44 1.73 5.18
CA LEU A 41 -6.72 1.05 4.88
C LEU A 41 -7.21 0.25 6.09
N VAL A 42 -6.33 -0.60 6.64
CA VAL A 42 -6.68 -1.47 7.76
C VAL A 42 -6.89 -0.67 9.04
N LEU A 43 -6.13 0.42 9.26
CA LEU A 43 -6.34 1.31 10.40
C LEU A 43 -7.71 1.97 10.34
N GLU A 44 -8.13 2.46 9.16
CA GLU A 44 -9.46 3.03 8.99
C GLU A 44 -10.55 2.01 9.31
N GLU A 45 -10.42 0.79 8.78
CA GLU A 45 -11.34 -0.31 9.07
C GLU A 45 -11.39 -0.64 10.57
N LYS A 46 -10.24 -0.72 11.24
CA LYS A 46 -10.17 -0.94 12.69
C LYS A 46 -10.91 0.14 13.46
N MET A 47 -10.76 1.42 13.08
CA MET A 47 -11.49 2.54 13.71
C MET A 47 -13.01 2.42 13.52
N ARG A 48 -13.47 1.94 12.35
CA ARG A 48 -14.90 1.72 12.06
C ARG A 48 -15.51 0.55 12.85
N ASN A 49 -14.70 -0.44 13.20
CA ASN A 49 -15.16 -1.70 13.80
C ASN A 49 -14.97 -1.81 15.32
N MET A 50 -14.49 -0.77 16.01
CA MET A 50 -14.28 -0.80 17.47
C MET A 50 -15.58 -1.03 18.24
N SER A 51 -15.68 -2.07 19.08
CA SER A 51 -16.93 -2.36 19.81
C SER A 51 -17.29 -1.32 20.88
N ASN A 52 -16.29 -0.75 21.55
CA ASN A 52 -16.45 0.04 22.78
C ASN A 52 -16.54 1.56 22.54
N ILE A 53 -16.69 1.98 21.28
CA ILE A 53 -16.73 3.38 20.86
C ILE A 53 -18.10 3.68 20.23
N SER A 54 -18.65 4.87 20.44
CA SER A 54 -19.90 5.27 19.78
C SER A 54 -19.73 5.42 18.27
N SER A 55 -20.79 5.16 17.49
CA SER A 55 -20.73 5.26 16.02
C SER A 55 -20.25 6.62 15.51
N GLU A 56 -20.64 7.71 16.17
CA GLU A 56 -20.19 9.07 15.84
C GLU A 56 -18.67 9.22 16.01
N LYS A 57 -18.12 8.74 17.15
CA LYS A 57 -16.68 8.75 17.40
C LYS A 57 -15.92 7.87 16.41
N LYS A 58 -16.46 6.69 16.04
CA LYS A 58 -15.85 5.82 15.02
C LYS A 58 -15.74 6.52 13.67
N GLU A 59 -16.81 7.18 13.22
CA GLU A 59 -16.78 7.93 11.95
C GLU A 59 -15.77 9.08 12.01
N TYR A 60 -15.71 9.80 13.14
CA TYR A 60 -14.72 10.85 13.35
C TYR A 60 -13.29 10.31 13.28
N LEU A 61 -12.99 9.20 13.97
CA LEU A 61 -11.67 8.56 13.95
C LEU A 61 -11.29 8.07 12.55
N ALA A 62 -12.22 7.41 11.84
CA ALA A 62 -12.00 6.96 10.47
C ALA A 62 -11.73 8.15 9.52
N LYS A 63 -12.47 9.25 9.69
CA LYS A 63 -12.22 10.50 8.96
C LYS A 63 -10.84 11.08 9.28
N LEU A 64 -10.39 11.05 10.54
CA LEU A 64 -9.04 11.49 10.91
C LEU A 64 -7.95 10.64 10.24
N VAL A 65 -8.09 9.32 10.26
CA VAL A 65 -7.16 8.40 9.58
C VAL A 65 -7.08 8.73 8.11
N ARG A 66 -8.22 8.88 7.43
CA ARG A 66 -8.27 9.24 6.01
C ARG A 66 -7.63 10.59 5.71
N ASN A 67 -7.89 11.60 6.54
CA ASN A 67 -7.30 12.93 6.36
C ASN A 67 -5.78 12.89 6.52
N ARG A 68 -5.27 12.10 7.48
CA ARG A 68 -3.83 11.90 7.68
C ARG A 68 -3.21 11.15 6.52
N PHE A 69 -3.86 10.10 6.04
CA PHE A 69 -3.42 9.38 4.86
C PHE A 69 -3.33 10.31 3.65
N ASN A 70 -4.39 11.05 3.34
CA ASN A 70 -4.41 11.99 2.21
C ASN A 70 -3.34 13.09 2.31
N PHE A 71 -3.00 13.52 3.54
CA PHE A 71 -1.94 14.50 3.77
C PHE A 71 -0.54 13.93 3.50
N MET A 72 -0.30 12.67 3.85
CA MET A 72 0.98 11.98 3.64
C MET A 72 1.11 11.32 2.27
N TYR A 73 -0.02 11.05 1.62
CA TYR A 73 -0.07 10.30 0.39
C TYR A 73 0.69 11.02 -0.72
N GLY A 74 1.46 10.24 -1.46
CA GLY A 74 2.19 10.68 -2.63
C GLY A 74 2.22 9.52 -3.63
N ASP A 75 2.50 9.83 -4.90
CA ASP A 75 2.39 8.86 -5.98
C ASP A 75 3.22 7.60 -5.74
N ALA A 76 4.40 7.73 -5.10
CA ALA A 76 5.26 6.62 -4.70
C ALA A 76 4.52 5.55 -3.86
N HIS A 77 3.66 5.97 -2.92
CA HIS A 77 2.87 5.03 -2.11
C HIS A 77 1.88 4.25 -2.98
N GLY A 78 1.23 4.93 -3.93
CA GLY A 78 0.29 4.33 -4.88
C GLY A 78 0.99 3.34 -5.80
N VAL A 79 2.11 3.75 -6.39
CA VAL A 79 2.92 2.91 -7.28
C VAL A 79 3.43 1.69 -6.54
N CYS A 80 4.02 1.85 -5.36
CA CYS A 80 4.53 0.73 -4.58
C CYS A 80 3.42 -0.26 -4.23
N TYR A 81 2.25 0.23 -3.84
CA TYR A 81 1.11 -0.65 -3.52
C TYR A 81 0.51 -1.34 -4.75
N LEU A 82 0.54 -0.69 -5.92
CA LEU A 82 0.08 -1.27 -7.18
C LEU A 82 1.05 -2.32 -7.74
N LEU A 83 2.35 -2.10 -7.56
CA LEU A 83 3.44 -2.97 -8.02
C LEU A 83 3.91 -3.98 -6.94
N ASP A 84 3.26 -4.02 -5.78
CA ASP A 84 3.50 -5.08 -4.80
C ASP A 84 2.68 -6.31 -5.19
N PRO A 85 3.31 -7.47 -5.51
CA PRO A 85 2.59 -8.68 -5.89
C PRO A 85 1.63 -9.17 -4.79
N ARG A 86 1.87 -8.82 -3.51
CA ARG A 86 0.96 -9.14 -2.40
C ARG A 86 -0.36 -8.38 -2.51
N TYR A 87 -0.31 -7.14 -2.99
CA TYR A 87 -1.44 -6.20 -2.89
C TYR A 87 -2.09 -5.85 -4.22
N LEU A 88 -1.34 -5.62 -5.30
CA LEU A 88 -1.87 -5.38 -6.65
C LEU A 88 -2.95 -4.27 -6.73
N GLY A 89 -2.83 -3.28 -5.84
CA GLY A 89 -3.79 -2.19 -5.70
C GLY A 89 -5.15 -2.62 -5.13
N ASP A 90 -5.22 -3.69 -4.34
CA ASP A 90 -6.47 -4.14 -3.69
C ASP A 90 -7.13 -2.97 -2.93
N ASP A 91 -8.45 -2.87 -3.03
CA ASP A 91 -9.27 -1.81 -2.44
C ASP A 91 -9.02 -0.38 -2.99
N MET A 92 -8.12 -0.20 -3.96
CA MET A 92 -8.03 1.07 -4.70
C MET A 92 -9.27 1.28 -5.57
N THR A 93 -9.83 2.49 -5.52
CA THR A 93 -10.88 2.88 -6.46
C THR A 93 -10.35 2.82 -7.90
N ARG A 94 -11.23 2.53 -8.86
CA ARG A 94 -10.85 2.51 -10.28
C ARG A 94 -10.21 3.83 -10.73
N ARG A 95 -10.72 4.96 -10.23
CA ARG A 95 -10.18 6.30 -10.54
C ARG A 95 -8.73 6.43 -10.09
N LEU A 96 -8.45 6.15 -8.80
CA LEU A 96 -7.09 6.24 -8.26
C LEU A 96 -6.15 5.26 -8.94
N ARG A 97 -6.60 4.04 -9.21
CA ARG A 97 -5.80 3.05 -9.94
C ARG A 97 -5.39 3.58 -11.32
N ASN A 98 -6.34 4.13 -12.08
CA ASN A 98 -6.05 4.72 -13.38
C ASN A 98 -5.06 5.89 -13.27
N GLU A 99 -5.23 6.78 -12.29
CA GLU A 99 -4.32 7.91 -12.05
C GLU A 99 -2.87 7.42 -11.79
N ILE A 100 -2.70 6.36 -11.01
CA ILE A 100 -1.38 5.75 -10.73
C ILE A 100 -0.83 4.98 -11.94
N GLU A 101 -1.67 4.27 -12.68
CA GLU A 101 -1.28 3.62 -13.94
C GLU A 101 -0.78 4.65 -14.96
N ASP A 102 -1.52 5.76 -15.13
CA ASP A 102 -1.11 6.87 -15.99
C ASP A 102 0.20 7.50 -15.51
N PHE A 103 0.40 7.63 -14.20
CA PHE A 103 1.68 8.09 -13.64
C PHE A 103 2.84 7.16 -14.03
N ILE A 104 2.67 5.83 -13.88
CA ILE A 104 3.68 4.83 -14.27
C ILE A 104 4.01 4.94 -15.76
N TYR A 105 3.00 5.10 -16.62
CA TYR A 105 3.22 5.18 -18.06
C TYR A 105 3.93 6.47 -18.48
N ASN A 106 3.71 7.56 -17.74
CA ASN A 106 4.20 8.90 -18.07
C ASN A 106 5.54 9.26 -17.40
N VAL A 107 6.21 8.32 -16.72
CA VAL A 107 7.52 8.56 -16.12
C VAL A 107 8.51 9.04 -17.17
N LEU A 108 8.90 10.32 -17.07
CA LEU A 108 9.85 10.97 -17.95
C LEU A 108 11.23 10.35 -17.80
N LYS A 109 11.98 10.28 -18.90
CA LYS A 109 13.43 10.11 -18.82
C LYS A 109 14.06 11.33 -18.16
N ASN A 110 15.28 11.14 -17.64
CA ASN A 110 16.19 12.24 -17.29
C ASN A 110 16.51 13.19 -18.46
N ASP A 111 16.20 12.81 -19.72
CA ASP A 111 16.34 13.65 -20.92
C ASP A 111 15.08 14.47 -21.28
N GLY A 112 14.01 14.37 -20.48
CA GLY A 112 12.78 15.17 -20.64
C GLY A 112 11.85 14.72 -21.77
N THR A 113 12.09 13.57 -22.41
CA THR A 113 11.23 13.05 -23.49
C THR A 113 10.46 11.79 -23.07
N THR A 114 9.15 11.78 -23.34
CA THR A 114 8.33 10.56 -23.30
C THR A 114 8.26 9.98 -24.70
N ASN A 115 8.88 8.82 -24.94
CA ASN A 115 8.71 8.09 -26.20
C ASN A 115 7.42 7.24 -26.10
N LYS A 116 6.48 7.43 -27.03
CA LYS A 116 5.25 6.64 -27.14
C LYS A 116 5.51 5.12 -27.10
N GLU A 117 6.62 4.67 -27.70
CA GLU A 117 7.03 3.26 -27.65
C GLU A 117 7.33 2.78 -26.23
N ARG A 118 7.91 3.65 -25.38
CA ARG A 118 8.20 3.34 -23.97
C ARG A 118 6.92 3.28 -23.15
N GLN A 119 5.98 4.20 -23.36
CA GLN A 119 4.65 4.15 -22.75
C GLN A 119 3.95 2.83 -23.07
N GLU A 120 3.95 2.44 -24.36
CA GLU A 120 3.37 1.16 -24.79
C GLU A 120 4.10 -0.04 -24.19
N GLN A 121 5.43 0.03 -24.04
CA GLN A 121 6.21 -1.03 -23.39
C GLN A 121 5.92 -1.13 -21.89
N LEU A 122 5.84 -0.01 -21.16
CA LEU A 122 5.44 0.01 -19.75
C LEU A 122 4.04 -0.56 -19.55
N ALA A 123 3.10 -0.20 -20.43
CA ALA A 123 1.74 -0.76 -20.39
C ALA A 123 1.74 -2.28 -20.62
N ARG A 124 2.57 -2.78 -21.55
CA ARG A 124 2.75 -4.23 -21.78
C ARG A 124 3.35 -4.92 -20.55
N GLU A 125 4.42 -4.38 -19.99
CA GLU A 125 5.09 -4.93 -18.81
C GLU A 125 4.16 -4.95 -17.60
N TYR A 126 3.44 -3.85 -17.33
CA TYR A 126 2.48 -3.77 -16.23
C TYR A 126 1.35 -4.78 -16.39
N THR A 127 0.83 -4.93 -17.61
CA THR A 127 -0.21 -5.92 -17.89
C THR A 127 0.30 -7.35 -17.66
N ALA A 128 1.50 -7.67 -18.15
CA ALA A 128 2.11 -8.99 -17.98
C ALA A 128 2.38 -9.31 -16.50
N PHE A 129 3.04 -8.38 -15.79
CA PHE A 129 3.24 -8.45 -14.34
C PHE A 129 1.94 -8.72 -13.60
N ARG A 130 0.90 -7.93 -13.87
CA ARG A 130 -0.37 -8.02 -13.13
C ARG A 130 -1.06 -9.36 -13.38
N ILE A 131 -1.05 -9.86 -14.61
CA ILE A 131 -1.60 -11.18 -14.93
C ILE A 131 -0.87 -12.29 -14.17
N GLU A 132 0.46 -12.26 -14.19
CA GLU A 132 1.30 -13.26 -13.53
C GLU A 132 1.17 -13.22 -12.01
N ALA A 133 1.29 -12.04 -11.40
CA ALA A 133 1.16 -11.88 -9.96
C ALA A 133 -0.25 -12.27 -9.47
N LEU A 134 -1.31 -11.95 -10.22
CA LEU A 134 -2.66 -12.42 -9.91
C LEU A 134 -2.78 -13.94 -9.96
N ARG A 135 -2.15 -14.60 -10.93
CA ARG A 135 -2.10 -16.06 -11.05
C ARG A 135 -1.37 -16.65 -9.84
N GLU A 136 -0.16 -16.19 -9.55
CA GLU A 136 0.65 -16.69 -8.44
C GLU A 136 -0.06 -16.51 -7.08
N ARG A 137 -0.69 -15.35 -6.86
CA ARG A 137 -1.46 -15.07 -5.65
C ARG A 137 -2.68 -16.00 -5.52
N ARG A 138 -3.41 -16.21 -6.61
CA ARG A 138 -4.60 -17.11 -6.63
C ARG A 138 -4.22 -18.55 -6.38
N GLU A 139 -3.15 -19.02 -6.99
CA GLU A 139 -2.64 -20.38 -6.83
C GLU A 139 -1.87 -20.56 -5.51
N ASN A 140 -1.62 -19.46 -4.79
CA ASN A 140 -0.84 -19.42 -3.55
C ASN A 140 0.50 -20.16 -3.70
N THR A 141 1.21 -19.85 -4.79
CA THR A 141 2.42 -20.57 -5.18
C THR A 141 3.49 -20.46 -4.10
N PHE A 142 4.45 -21.39 -4.10
CA PHE A 142 5.58 -21.31 -3.18
C PHE A 142 6.32 -19.98 -3.32
N ARG A 143 6.57 -19.49 -4.55
CA ARG A 143 7.25 -18.21 -4.82
C ARG A 143 6.51 -17.03 -4.20
N PHE A 144 5.19 -16.96 -4.38
CA PHE A 144 4.35 -15.93 -3.79
C PHE A 144 4.44 -15.90 -2.26
N ARG A 145 4.38 -17.06 -1.61
CA ARG A 145 4.42 -17.15 -0.14
C ARG A 145 5.74 -16.68 0.48
N LEU A 146 6.84 -16.68 -0.26
CA LEU A 146 8.12 -16.18 0.24
C LEU A 146 8.11 -14.65 0.41
N ILE A 147 7.25 -13.93 -0.30
CA ILE A 147 7.19 -12.47 -0.31
C ILE A 147 6.63 -11.97 1.02
N GLY A 148 7.41 -11.17 1.74
CA GLY A 148 7.09 -10.70 3.10
C GLY A 148 7.38 -11.72 4.21
N GLN A 149 7.91 -12.90 3.89
CA GLN A 149 8.41 -13.88 4.86
C GLN A 149 9.94 -13.92 4.86
N SER A 150 10.52 -14.55 3.83
CA SER A 150 11.97 -14.72 3.67
C SER A 150 12.53 -13.91 2.50
N LYS A 151 11.67 -13.29 1.69
CA LYS A 151 12.02 -12.44 0.55
C LYS A 151 11.27 -11.11 0.67
N SER A 152 11.97 -9.99 0.70
CA SER A 152 11.33 -8.67 0.64
C SER A 152 10.73 -8.41 -0.74
N VAL A 153 9.82 -7.43 -0.84
CA VAL A 153 9.23 -7.02 -2.13
C VAL A 153 10.32 -6.57 -3.11
N LEU A 154 11.31 -5.81 -2.65
CA LEU A 154 12.44 -5.37 -3.48
C LEU A 154 13.30 -6.56 -3.94
N GLN A 155 13.55 -7.54 -3.07
CA GLN A 155 14.27 -8.76 -3.44
C GLN A 155 13.50 -9.58 -4.47
N TRP A 156 12.17 -9.62 -4.38
CA TRP A 156 11.33 -10.25 -5.40
C TRP A 156 11.45 -9.55 -6.74
N TRP A 157 11.37 -8.21 -6.76
CA TRP A 157 11.56 -7.45 -8.00
C TRP A 157 12.94 -7.68 -8.63
N LYS A 158 14.01 -7.76 -7.84
CA LYS A 158 15.36 -8.04 -8.33
C LYS A 158 15.59 -9.47 -8.82
N ALA A 159 14.84 -10.44 -8.30
CA ALA A 159 15.04 -11.85 -8.61
C ALA A 159 14.06 -12.39 -9.67
N ASP A 160 12.78 -12.05 -9.52
CA ASP A 160 11.67 -12.57 -10.31
C ASP A 160 11.10 -11.50 -11.27
N GLY A 161 11.31 -10.21 -10.97
CA GLY A 161 10.81 -9.09 -11.79
C GLY A 161 11.68 -8.73 -13.01
N THR A 162 12.71 -9.52 -13.32
CA THR A 162 13.66 -9.25 -14.41
C THR A 162 13.03 -9.28 -15.80
N ASP A 163 11.86 -9.94 -15.93
CA ASP A 163 11.08 -10.00 -17.16
C ASP A 163 10.36 -8.67 -17.48
N TRP A 164 10.33 -7.74 -16.52
CA TRP A 164 9.72 -6.40 -16.65
C TRP A 164 10.75 -5.29 -16.32
N PRO A 165 11.79 -5.13 -17.17
CA PRO A 165 12.94 -4.29 -16.85
C PRO A 165 12.60 -2.80 -16.69
N LEU A 166 11.58 -2.28 -17.38
CA LEU A 166 11.18 -0.88 -17.21
C LEU A 166 10.47 -0.66 -15.88
N LEU A 167 9.61 -1.60 -15.45
CA LEU A 167 8.98 -1.54 -14.13
C LEU A 167 10.01 -1.71 -13.01
N LEU A 168 10.94 -2.67 -13.15
CA LEU A 168 12.03 -2.86 -12.20
C LEU A 168 12.84 -1.57 -12.03
N SER A 169 13.20 -0.92 -13.15
CA SER A 169 13.92 0.36 -13.11
C SER A 169 13.13 1.45 -12.39
N HIS A 170 11.79 1.44 -12.48
CA HIS A 170 10.96 2.40 -11.77
C HIS A 170 11.02 2.18 -10.26
N ILE A 171 10.95 0.93 -9.81
CA ILE A 171 10.97 0.56 -8.39
C ILE A 171 12.32 0.85 -7.74
N GLU A 172 13.42 0.70 -8.48
CA GLU A 172 14.75 1.03 -7.97
C GLU A 172 15.00 2.53 -7.80
N ASN A 173 14.16 3.39 -8.40
CA ASN A 173 14.24 4.84 -8.31
C ASN A 173 13.21 5.47 -7.36
N LEU A 174 12.42 4.65 -6.64
CA LEU A 174 11.48 5.07 -5.59
C LEU A 174 12.12 4.99 -4.21
#